data_AF-A0A0Q6X8F7-F1
#
_entry.id   AF-A0A0Q6X8F7-F1
#
_cell.length_a   1.000
_cell.length_b   1.000
_cell.length_c   1.000
_cell.angle_alpha   90.00
_cell.angle_beta   90.00
_cell.angle_gamma   90.00
#
_symmetry.space_group_name_H-M   'P 1'
#
loop_
_entity.id
_entity.type
_entity.pdbx_description
1 polymer ?
#
loop_
_entity_poly.entity_id
_entity_poly.type
_entity_poly.pdbx_seq_one_letter_code
_entity_poly.pdbx_strand_id
1 'polypeptide(L)'
;MGMLCTGSAQAALLWDWGYTGAGVNAWGTLTTSDVANSEGFFEITGITGMRNGDVINSLQPAGTSIPGNEPFLVDNLIKASGGLSGDGFGYGTQSGSFANVFFADWASPPGVVEFGTRPSDQTTSELGVSFRFAPSSEVAPSVPEPSSVALAAIGGLVLLARRRYARLS
;
A
#
# COMPACT_ATOMS: atom_id res chain seq x y z
N MET A 1 20.56 17.70 25.28
CA MET A 1 20.58 16.31 24.79
C MET A 1 19.45 16.18 23.77
N GLY A 2 19.73 16.39 22.48
CA GLY A 2 18.72 16.35 21.42
C GLY A 2 18.98 15.14 20.54
N MET A 3 18.13 14.12 20.66
CA MET A 3 18.18 12.91 19.84
C MET A 3 17.44 13.22 18.54
N LEU A 4 18.17 13.37 17.44
CA LEU A 4 17.56 13.40 16.11
C LEU A 4 17.24 11.96 15.74
N CYS A 5 15.95 11.61 15.76
CA CYS A 5 15.46 10.33 15.24
C CYS A 5 15.59 10.36 13.71
N THR A 6 16.67 9.79 13.17
CA THR A 6 16.79 9.50 11.74
C THR A 6 15.98 8.24 11.45
N GLY A 7 14.71 8.38 11.08
CA GLY A 7 13.97 7.28 10.47
C GLY A 7 14.54 7.02 9.07
N SER A 8 14.93 5.78 8.77
CA SER A 8 15.26 5.38 7.41
C SER A 8 14.02 5.54 6.53
N ALA A 9 14.14 6.25 5.41
CA ALA A 9 13.10 6.26 4.39
C ALA A 9 12.97 4.84 3.81
N GLN A 10 11.83 4.21 4.06
CA GLN A 10 11.52 2.90 3.48
C GLN A 10 11.01 3.11 2.05
N ALA A 11 11.52 2.34 1.09
CA ALA A 11 11.08 2.47 -0.29
C ALA A 11 9.67 1.87 -0.43
N ALA A 12 8.83 2.48 -1.27
CA ALA A 12 7.52 1.95 -1.59
C ALA A 12 7.58 1.29 -2.98
N LEU A 13 6.94 0.14 -3.14
CA LEU A 13 6.79 -0.53 -4.44
C LEU A 13 5.43 -0.18 -5.03
N LEU A 14 5.39 0.03 -6.35
CA LEU A 14 4.17 0.34 -7.10
C LEU A 14 3.80 -0.82 -8.01
N TRP A 15 2.51 -1.15 -8.03
CA TRP A 15 1.99 -2.29 -8.77
C TRP A 15 0.70 -1.92 -9.50
N ASP A 16 0.62 -2.24 -10.78
CA ASP A 16 -0.63 -2.16 -11.52
C ASP A 16 -1.49 -3.37 -11.14
N TRP A 17 -2.74 -3.12 -10.77
CA TRP A 17 -3.68 -4.16 -10.39
C TRP A 17 -5.02 -4.00 -11.11
N GLY A 18 -5.80 -5.07 -11.11
CA GLY A 18 -7.19 -5.01 -11.47
C GLY A 18 -7.87 -6.36 -11.43
N TYR A 19 -9.17 -6.36 -11.62
CA TYR A 19 -9.92 -7.58 -11.83
C TYR A 19 -11.20 -7.33 -12.63
N THR A 20 -11.71 -8.40 -13.22
CA THR A 20 -13.00 -8.41 -13.92
C THR A 20 -13.83 -9.61 -13.49
N GLY A 21 -15.15 -9.42 -13.44
CA GLY A 21 -16.14 -10.44 -13.13
C GLY A 21 -17.51 -10.06 -13.70
N ALA A 22 -18.55 -10.82 -13.34
CA ALA A 22 -19.90 -10.57 -13.82
C ALA A 22 -20.40 -9.19 -13.34
N GLY A 23 -20.46 -8.21 -14.25
CA GLY A 23 -20.91 -6.85 -13.93
C GLY A 23 -19.94 -6.02 -13.08
N VAL A 24 -18.69 -6.48 -12.91
CA VAL A 24 -17.68 -5.75 -12.15
C VAL A 24 -16.34 -5.68 -12.85
N ASN A 25 -15.75 -4.48 -12.83
CA ASN A 25 -14.41 -4.20 -13.33
C ASN A 25 -13.76 -3.17 -12.40
N ALA A 26 -12.61 -3.51 -11.84
CA ALA A 26 -11.81 -2.59 -11.03
C ALA A 26 -10.35 -2.63 -11.47
N TRP A 27 -9.65 -1.51 -11.30
CA TRP A 27 -8.24 -1.39 -11.68
C TRP A 27 -7.61 -0.14 -11.06
N GLY A 28 -6.29 -0.14 -10.97
CA GLY A 28 -5.50 1.03 -10.55
C GLY A 28 -4.10 0.64 -10.12
N THR A 29 -3.59 1.34 -9.10
CA THR A 29 -2.24 1.13 -8.56
C THR A 29 -2.29 0.78 -7.08
N LEU A 30 -1.54 -0.25 -6.67
CA LEU A 30 -1.25 -0.55 -5.26
C LEU A 30 0.12 -0.01 -4.91
N THR A 31 0.21 0.59 -3.73
CA THR A 31 1.48 0.90 -3.07
C THR A 31 1.71 -0.13 -1.98
N THR A 32 2.88 -0.76 -1.96
CA THR A 32 3.24 -1.71 -0.90
C THR A 32 4.54 -1.31 -0.19
N SER A 33 4.79 -1.93 0.97
CA SER A 33 6.14 -1.98 1.55
C SER A 33 7.15 -2.57 0.55
N ASP A 34 8.45 -2.29 0.76
CA ASP A 34 9.59 -2.89 0.03
C ASP A 34 10.11 -4.18 0.65
N VAL A 35 9.68 -4.50 1.88
CA VAL A 35 10.05 -5.72 2.60
C VAL A 35 8.82 -6.60 2.76
N ALA A 36 8.92 -7.83 2.26
CA ALA A 36 7.93 -8.87 2.50
C ALA A 36 8.06 -9.46 3.91
N ASN A 37 6.95 -9.92 4.46
CA ASN A 37 6.94 -10.72 5.69
C ASN A 37 7.54 -12.12 5.46
N SER A 38 7.60 -12.93 6.52
CA SER A 38 8.16 -14.30 6.48
C SER A 38 7.45 -15.26 5.52
N GLU A 39 6.24 -14.92 5.07
CA GLU A 39 5.43 -15.71 4.14
C GLU A 39 5.48 -15.18 2.69
N GLY A 40 6.27 -14.13 2.45
CA GLY A 40 6.46 -13.52 1.14
C GLY A 40 5.36 -12.53 0.74
N PHE A 41 4.53 -12.08 1.69
CA PHE A 41 3.55 -11.03 1.45
C PHE A 41 4.12 -9.65 1.74
N PHE A 42 3.82 -8.69 0.88
CA PHE A 42 4.03 -7.27 1.09
C PHE A 42 2.74 -6.66 1.63
N GLU A 43 2.88 -5.68 2.52
CA GLU A 43 1.76 -4.93 3.06
C GLU A 43 1.34 -3.86 2.06
N ILE A 44 0.07 -3.85 1.68
CA ILE A 44 -0.54 -2.78 0.89
C ILE A 44 -0.78 -1.59 1.82
N THR A 45 -0.13 -0.48 1.51
CA THR A 45 -0.20 0.76 2.29
C THR A 45 -0.97 1.86 1.57
N GLY A 46 -1.26 1.68 0.28
CA GLY A 46 -2.04 2.63 -0.51
C GLY A 46 -2.71 1.97 -1.71
N ILE A 47 -3.83 2.55 -2.12
CA ILE A 47 -4.61 2.13 -3.28
C ILE A 47 -5.15 3.35 -4.01
N THR A 48 -5.04 3.34 -5.33
CA THR A 48 -5.74 4.25 -6.22
C THR A 48 -6.44 3.43 -7.30
N GLY A 49 -7.41 4.02 -7.98
CA GLY A 49 -8.07 3.36 -9.10
C GLY A 49 -9.54 3.69 -9.22
N MET A 50 -10.24 2.81 -9.94
CA MET A 50 -11.68 2.89 -10.15
C MET A 50 -12.30 1.50 -10.03
N ARG A 51 -13.53 1.43 -9.52
CA ARG A 51 -14.42 0.26 -9.60
C ARG A 51 -15.71 0.67 -10.32
N ASN A 52 -16.01 0.03 -11.45
CA ASN A 52 -17.18 0.33 -12.27
C ASN A 52 -17.35 1.83 -12.63
N GLY A 53 -16.23 2.53 -12.83
CA GLY A 53 -16.23 3.97 -13.12
C GLY A 53 -16.36 4.89 -11.90
N ASP A 54 -16.45 4.34 -10.69
CA ASP A 54 -16.41 5.10 -9.44
C ASP A 54 -14.99 5.10 -8.84
N VAL A 55 -14.55 6.26 -8.35
CA VAL A 55 -13.18 6.48 -7.88
C VAL A 55 -12.96 5.73 -6.56
N ILE A 56 -11.85 4.99 -6.46
CA ILE A 56 -11.38 4.42 -5.20
C ILE A 56 -10.68 5.52 -4.41
N ASN A 57 -11.14 5.79 -3.19
CA ASN A 57 -10.68 6.93 -2.39
C ASN A 57 -10.09 6.53 -1.02
N SER A 58 -10.16 5.26 -0.65
CA SER A 58 -9.72 4.78 0.65
C SER A 58 -9.32 3.32 0.61
N LEU A 59 -8.24 2.99 1.32
CA LEU A 59 -7.87 1.64 1.71
C LEU A 59 -8.52 1.32 3.05
N GLN A 60 -9.15 0.15 3.18
CA GLN A 60 -9.67 -0.31 4.47
C GLN A 60 -8.48 -0.65 5.39
N PRO A 61 -8.46 -0.18 6.65
CA PRO A 61 -7.39 -0.54 7.57
C PRO A 61 -7.30 -2.06 7.80
N ALA A 62 -6.07 -2.58 7.82
CA ALA A 62 -5.83 -3.98 8.17
C ALA A 62 -6.37 -4.30 9.59
N GLY A 63 -6.91 -5.50 9.76
CA GLY A 63 -7.57 -5.94 11.00
C GLY A 63 -8.99 -5.37 11.19
N THR A 64 -9.60 -4.81 10.15
CA THR A 64 -10.99 -4.30 10.20
C THR A 64 -11.81 -4.84 9.02
N SER A 65 -13.13 -4.96 9.20
CA SER A 65 -14.06 -5.28 8.11
C SER A 65 -14.39 -4.05 7.28
N ILE A 66 -14.62 -4.25 5.98
CA ILE A 66 -15.36 -3.23 5.22
C ILE A 66 -16.81 -3.16 5.74
N PRO A 67 -17.47 -1.99 5.67
CA PRO A 67 -18.87 -1.87 6.09
C PRO A 67 -19.81 -2.86 5.39
N GLY A 68 -20.53 -3.66 6.17
CA GLY A 68 -21.48 -4.65 5.65
C GLY A 68 -20.87 -6.02 5.32
N ASN A 69 -19.59 -6.24 5.66
CA ASN A 69 -18.92 -7.54 5.57
C ASN A 69 -18.43 -8.04 6.94
N GLU A 70 -18.99 -7.55 8.04
CA GLU A 70 -18.65 -8.05 9.37
C GLU A 70 -19.07 -9.52 9.54
N PRO A 71 -18.26 -10.36 10.20
CA PRO A 71 -17.04 -10.05 10.95
C PRO A 71 -15.73 -10.27 10.16
N PHE A 72 -15.77 -10.35 8.83
CA PHE A 72 -14.62 -10.72 8.01
C PHE A 72 -13.66 -9.54 7.87
N LEU A 73 -12.44 -9.70 8.40
CA LEU A 73 -11.43 -8.65 8.42
C LEU A 73 -10.60 -8.71 7.13
N VAL A 74 -10.00 -7.58 6.76
CA VAL A 74 -8.97 -7.53 5.71
C VAL A 74 -7.57 -7.49 6.33
N ASP A 75 -6.56 -8.03 5.66
CA ASP A 75 -5.17 -8.03 6.14
C ASP A 75 -4.24 -7.15 5.29
N ASN A 76 -4.71 -6.71 4.11
CA ASN A 76 -3.96 -5.92 3.14
C ASN A 76 -2.66 -6.59 2.68
N LEU A 77 -2.65 -7.91 2.52
CA LEU A 77 -1.47 -8.67 2.10
C LEU A 77 -1.53 -9.10 0.63
N ILE A 78 -0.41 -8.89 -0.09
CA ILE A 78 -0.25 -9.35 -1.47
C ILE A 78 1.16 -9.89 -1.74
N LYS A 79 1.28 -11.01 -2.45
CA LYS A 79 2.57 -11.53 -2.93
C LYS A 79 3.00 -10.80 -4.20
N ALA A 80 4.30 -10.75 -4.47
CA ALA A 80 4.83 -10.20 -5.74
C ALA A 80 4.26 -10.90 -7.00
N SER A 81 3.76 -12.13 -6.87
CA SER A 81 3.06 -12.85 -7.93
C SER A 81 1.59 -12.46 -8.11
N GLY A 82 1.07 -11.53 -7.31
CA GLY A 82 -0.36 -11.18 -7.24
C GLY A 82 -1.20 -12.13 -6.38
N GLY A 83 -0.58 -13.03 -5.62
CA GLY A 83 -1.29 -13.93 -4.73
C GLY A 83 -1.87 -13.18 -3.53
N LEU A 84 -3.18 -13.28 -3.33
CA LEU A 84 -3.90 -12.72 -2.19
C LEU A 84 -3.98 -13.75 -1.05
N SER A 85 -4.10 -13.26 0.18
CA SER A 85 -4.47 -14.07 1.34
C SER A 85 -5.98 -14.36 1.36
N GLY A 86 -6.43 -15.13 2.34
CA GLY A 86 -7.85 -15.40 2.59
C GLY A 86 -8.65 -14.18 3.06
N ASP A 87 -7.98 -13.20 3.67
CA ASP A 87 -8.59 -11.96 4.16
C ASP A 87 -8.47 -10.83 3.11
N GLY A 88 -7.38 -10.85 2.33
CA GLY A 88 -7.16 -9.96 1.20
C GLY A 88 -7.15 -8.48 1.59
N PHE A 89 -7.54 -7.62 0.65
CA PHE A 89 -7.58 -6.17 0.87
C PHE A 89 -8.99 -5.62 0.66
N GLY A 90 -9.29 -4.52 1.36
CA GLY A 90 -10.57 -3.83 1.26
C GLY A 90 -10.39 -2.38 0.81
N TYR A 91 -11.37 -1.82 0.13
CA TYR A 91 -11.35 -0.41 -0.27
C TYR A 91 -12.75 0.20 -0.35
N GLY A 92 -12.81 1.52 -0.19
CA GLY A 92 -14.00 2.32 -0.37
C GLY A 92 -13.96 3.16 -1.64
N THR A 93 -15.13 3.43 -2.20
CA THR A 93 -15.31 4.28 -3.38
C THR A 93 -15.97 5.61 -3.01
N GLN A 94 -15.85 6.60 -3.90
CA GLN A 94 -16.38 7.94 -3.68
C GLN A 94 -17.91 7.97 -3.55
N SER A 95 -18.63 7.08 -4.21
CA SER A 95 -20.10 6.96 -4.05
C SER A 95 -20.53 6.25 -2.76
N GLY A 96 -19.59 5.80 -1.93
CA GLY A 96 -19.86 5.09 -0.67
C GLY A 96 -20.13 3.60 -0.83
N SER A 97 -19.64 2.99 -1.92
CA SER A 97 -19.57 1.53 -2.04
C SER A 97 -18.25 1.02 -1.47
N PHE A 98 -18.21 -0.24 -1.05
CA PHE A 98 -17.02 -0.90 -0.54
C PHE A 98 -16.82 -2.23 -1.24
N ALA A 99 -15.58 -2.69 -1.30
CA ALA A 99 -15.26 -4.02 -1.81
C ALA A 99 -14.10 -4.65 -1.03
N ASN A 100 -14.15 -5.96 -0.85
CA ASN A 100 -13.06 -6.77 -0.31
C ASN A 100 -12.73 -7.85 -1.34
N VAL A 101 -11.45 -7.89 -1.75
CA VAL A 101 -10.94 -8.81 -2.75
C VAL A 101 -9.97 -9.77 -2.07
N PHE A 102 -10.26 -11.06 -2.12
CA PHE A 102 -9.54 -12.08 -1.36
C PHE A 102 -9.48 -13.42 -2.12
N PHE A 103 -8.59 -14.31 -1.68
CA PHE A 103 -8.50 -15.67 -2.22
C PHE A 103 -9.38 -16.63 -1.41
N ALA A 104 -10.45 -17.13 -2.02
CA ALA A 104 -11.33 -18.12 -1.41
C ALA A 104 -10.79 -19.54 -1.69
N ASP A 105 -9.99 -20.07 -0.77
CA ASP A 105 -9.45 -21.44 -0.84
C ASP A 105 -10.52 -22.53 -0.64
N TRP A 106 -11.61 -22.17 0.03
CA TRP A 106 -12.80 -22.98 0.28
C TRP A 106 -13.78 -23.03 -0.90
N ALA A 107 -13.63 -22.15 -1.91
CA ALA A 107 -14.48 -22.16 -3.09
C ALA A 107 -14.19 -23.37 -3.99
N SER A 108 -15.14 -23.75 -4.85
CA SER A 108 -14.97 -24.85 -5.82
C SER A 108 -15.26 -24.37 -7.24
N PRO A 109 -14.22 -24.13 -8.07
CA PRO A 109 -12.79 -24.21 -7.74
C PRO A 109 -12.33 -23.05 -6.83
N PRO A 110 -11.21 -23.22 -6.09
CA PRO A 110 -10.57 -22.12 -5.38
C PRO A 110 -10.22 -20.97 -6.32
N GLY A 111 -10.39 -19.73 -5.88
CA GLY A 111 -10.19 -18.57 -6.74
C GLY A 111 -10.33 -17.24 -6.03
N VAL A 112 -10.09 -16.16 -6.77
CA VAL A 112 -10.25 -14.80 -6.25
C VAL A 112 -11.72 -14.42 -6.29
N VAL A 113 -12.20 -13.88 -5.17
CA VAL A 113 -13.58 -13.41 -4.99
C VAL A 113 -13.55 -11.93 -4.66
N GLU A 114 -14.53 -11.20 -5.15
CA GLU A 114 -14.90 -9.88 -4.62
C GLU A 114 -16.20 -10.01 -3.82
N PHE A 115 -16.16 -9.56 -2.57
CA PHE A 115 -17.35 -9.18 -1.83
C PHE A 115 -17.56 -7.68 -1.94
N GLY A 116 -18.64 -7.26 -2.60
CA GLY A 116 -19.03 -5.87 -2.80
C GLY A 116 -20.21 -5.50 -1.90
N THR A 117 -20.22 -4.28 -1.37
CA THR A 117 -21.26 -3.76 -0.47
C THR A 117 -21.59 -2.31 -0.82
N ARG A 118 -22.87 -1.94 -0.68
CA ARG A 118 -23.32 -0.55 -0.70
C ARG A 118 -24.24 -0.30 0.49
N PRO A 119 -23.71 0.23 1.60
CA PRO A 119 -24.49 0.41 2.83
C PRO A 119 -25.73 1.30 2.67
N SER A 120 -25.70 2.29 1.77
CA SER A 120 -26.83 3.21 1.55
C SER A 120 -28.11 2.50 1.13
N ASP A 121 -27.96 1.43 0.35
CA ASP A 121 -29.06 0.71 -0.28
C ASP A 121 -29.15 -0.74 0.24
N GLN A 122 -28.30 -1.11 1.21
CA GLN A 122 -28.18 -2.44 1.83
C GLN A 122 -27.99 -3.57 0.80
N THR A 123 -27.26 -3.30 -0.28
CA THR A 123 -26.96 -4.31 -1.31
C THR A 123 -25.59 -4.91 -1.09
N THR A 124 -25.50 -6.21 -1.33
CA THR A 124 -24.25 -6.98 -1.31
C THR A 124 -24.14 -7.85 -2.55
N SER A 125 -22.92 -8.23 -2.90
CA SER A 125 -22.62 -9.17 -3.97
C SER A 125 -21.35 -9.94 -3.64
N GLU A 126 -21.32 -11.23 -3.93
CA GLU A 126 -20.12 -12.05 -3.82
C GLU A 126 -19.88 -12.75 -5.15
N LEU A 127 -18.76 -12.45 -5.80
CA LEU A 127 -18.52 -12.82 -7.19
C LEU A 127 -17.10 -13.34 -7.38
N GLY A 128 -16.96 -14.46 -8.09
CA GLY A 128 -15.65 -14.88 -8.61
C GLY A 128 -15.13 -13.88 -9.64
N VAL A 129 -13.86 -13.50 -9.53
CA VAL A 129 -13.21 -12.51 -10.39
C VAL A 129 -11.88 -13.01 -10.94
N SER A 130 -11.50 -12.53 -12.12
CA SER A 130 -10.18 -12.75 -12.72
C SER A 130 -9.25 -11.61 -12.32
N PHE A 131 -8.32 -11.88 -11.41
CA PHE A 131 -7.36 -10.90 -10.90
C PHE A 131 -6.11 -10.78 -11.78
N ARG A 132 -5.61 -9.56 -11.96
CA ARG A 132 -4.37 -9.24 -12.67
C ARG A 132 -3.48 -8.36 -11.78
N PHE A 133 -2.18 -8.61 -11.82
CA PHE A 133 -1.19 -7.90 -11.03
C PHE A 133 0.15 -7.89 -11.74
N ALA A 134 0.81 -6.74 -11.80
CA ALA A 134 2.11 -6.58 -12.40
C ALA A 134 2.88 -5.42 -11.74
N PRO A 135 4.23 -5.44 -11.76
CA PRO A 135 5.01 -4.24 -11.40
C PRO A 135 4.55 -3.04 -12.22
N SER A 136 4.30 -1.91 -11.55
CA SER A 136 3.92 -0.69 -12.27
C SER A 136 5.12 -0.14 -13.03
N SER A 137 4.86 0.41 -14.22
CA SER A 137 5.88 1.14 -14.99
C SER A 137 6.07 2.59 -14.52
N GLU A 138 5.27 3.04 -13.55
CA GLU A 138 5.41 4.37 -12.95
C GLU A 138 6.64 4.42 -12.04
N VAL A 139 7.48 5.44 -12.24
CA VAL A 139 8.65 5.67 -11.39
C VAL A 139 8.16 6.19 -10.05
N ALA A 140 8.33 5.41 -8.97
CA ALA A 140 8.05 5.86 -7.62
C ALA A 140 8.76 7.20 -7.36
N PRO A 141 8.12 8.18 -6.69
CA PRO A 141 8.76 9.45 -6.41
C PRO A 141 10.05 9.19 -5.63
N SER A 142 11.19 9.64 -6.17
CA SER A 142 12.49 9.52 -5.50
C SER A 142 12.42 10.22 -4.15
N VAL A 143 12.55 9.47 -3.06
CA VAL A 143 12.60 10.04 -1.70
C VAL A 143 13.94 10.78 -1.55
N PRO A 144 13.96 12.09 -1.25
CA PRO A 144 15.21 12.79 -0.96
C PRO A 144 15.82 12.24 0.34
N GLU A 145 17.03 11.70 0.28
CA GLU A 145 17.76 11.33 1.50
C GLU A 145 17.93 12.56 2.42
N PRO A 146 17.82 12.42 3.75
CA PRO A 146 18.13 13.51 4.65
C PRO A 146 19.58 13.92 4.42
N SER A 147 19.75 15.12 3.87
CA SER A 147 21.00 15.79 3.53
C SER A 147 22.21 15.37 4.36
N SER A 148 22.97 14.39 3.89
CA SER A 148 24.37 14.15 4.28
C SER A 148 25.27 15.38 4.04
N VAL A 149 24.77 16.37 3.29
CA VAL A 149 25.41 17.66 3.01
C VAL A 149 25.49 18.56 4.27
N ALA A 150 24.57 18.41 5.24
CA ALA A 150 24.59 19.26 6.45
C ALA A 150 25.77 18.94 7.39
N LEU A 151 26.29 17.71 7.39
CA LEU A 151 27.41 17.30 8.25
C LEU A 151 28.78 17.79 7.74
N ALA A 152 28.93 18.07 6.43
CA ALA A 152 30.18 18.60 5.88
C ALA A 152 30.40 20.08 6.24
N ALA A 153 29.32 20.86 6.46
CA ALA A 153 29.43 22.29 6.80
C ALA A 153 29.89 22.54 8.24
N ILE A 154 29.58 21.64 9.18
CA ILE A 154 29.97 21.79 10.59
C ILE A 154 31.43 21.32 10.80
N GLY A 155 31.89 20.30 10.07
CA GLY A 155 33.29 19.85 10.11
C GLY A 155 34.30 20.88 9.61
N GLY A 156 33.93 21.70 8.61
CA GLY A 156 34.80 22.76 8.06
C GLY A 156 35.05 23.93 9.02
N LEU A 157 34.06 24.28 9.85
CA LEU A 157 34.18 25.40 10.81
C LEU A 157 35.08 25.07 12.01
N VAL A 158 35.15 23.80 12.44
CA VAL A 158 36.02 23.37 13.55
C VAL A 158 37.50 23.36 13.15
N LEU A 159 37.82 23.04 11.89
CA LEU A 159 39.20 23.04 11.39
C LEU A 159 39.74 24.47 11.14
N LEU A 160 38.88 25.43 10.80
CA LEU A 160 39.29 26.84 10.62
C LEU A 160 39.55 27.57 11.95
N ALA A 161 38.86 27.21 13.04
CA ALA A 161 39.10 27.78 14.36
C ALA A 161 40.45 27.35 14.97
N ARG A 162 40.89 26.11 14.73
CA ARG A 162 42.19 25.61 15.22
C ARG A 162 43.40 26.25 14.55
N ARG A 163 43.27 26.73 13.31
CA ARG A 163 44.38 27.38 12.58
C ARG A 163 44.70 28.81 13.04
N ARG A 164 43.75 29.51 13.68
CA ARG A 164 43.97 30.88 14.17
C ARG A 164 44.65 30.94 15.55
N TYR A 165 44.50 29.93 16.39
CA TYR A 165 45.15 29.89 17.71
C TYR A 165 46.64 29.55 17.66
N ALA A 166 47.14 28.87 16.62
CA ALA A 166 48.54 28.45 16.52
C ALA A 166 49.50 29.51 15.92
N ARG A 167 49.03 30.73 15.63
CA ARG A 167 49.87 31.83 15.09
C ARG A 167 50.04 33.03 16.04
N LEU A 168 49.59 32.90 17.29
CA LEU A 168 49.72 33.94 18.32
C LEU A 168 50.36 33.41 19.61
N SER A 169 51.24 32.41 19.52
CA SER A 169 52.14 31.99 20.61
C SER A 169 53.57 32.04 20.14
#